data_AF-A0A202BMJ0-F1
#
_entry.id   AF-A0A202BMJ0-F1
#
_cell.length_a   1.000
_cell.length_b   1.000
_cell.length_c   1.000
_cell.angle_alpha   90.00
_cell.angle_beta   90.00
_cell.angle_gamma   90.00
#
_symmetry.space_group_name_H-M   'P 1'
#
loop_
_entity.id
_entity.type
_entity.pdbx_description
1 polymer ?
#
loop_
_entity_poly.entity_id
_entity_poly.type
_entity_poly.pdbx_seq_one_letter_code
_entity_poly.pdbx_strand_id
1 'polypeptide(L)'
;SAPTAFRMLMGAGDDLVNKYNLSSLRHILSVGEPLNPEVIRWGHKVFGNRIHDTWWMTETGSQLICNYPCMEIKPGSMGKPIP
;
A
#
# COMPACT_ATOMS: atom_id res chain seq x y z
N SER A 1 3.64 -5.53 0.87
CA SER A 1 5.03 -5.25 1.26
C SER A 1 5.05 -4.28 2.44
N ALA A 2 6.10 -4.26 3.25
CA ALA A 2 6.22 -3.30 4.34
C ALA A 2 6.36 -1.85 3.81
N PRO A 3 5.84 -0.82 4.51
CA PRO A 3 6.01 0.59 4.11
C PRO A 3 7.46 0.99 3.86
N THR A 4 8.40 0.42 4.62
CA THR A 4 9.84 0.60 4.45
C THR A 4 10.31 0.26 3.04
N ALA A 5 9.83 -0.84 2.46
CA ALA A 5 10.19 -1.23 1.10
C ALA A 5 9.67 -0.22 0.06
N PHE A 6 8.45 0.31 0.25
CA PHE A 6 7.93 1.35 -0.62
C PHE A 6 8.70 2.67 -0.51
N ARG A 7 9.13 3.04 0.70
CA ARG A 7 9.99 4.21 0.91
C ARG A 7 11.35 4.05 0.20
N MET A 8 11.93 2.85 0.25
CA MET A 8 13.18 2.56 -0.47
C MET A 8 12.99 2.62 -1.99
N LEU A 9 11.90 2.06 -2.53
CA LEU A 9 11.59 2.14 -3.96
C LEU A 9 11.37 3.58 -4.42
N MET A 10 10.66 4.38 -3.63
CA MET A 10 10.47 5.80 -3.90
C MET A 10 11.82 6.55 -3.90
N GLY A 11 12.69 6.27 -2.93
CA GLY A 11 14.03 6.87 -2.84
C GLY A 11 14.98 6.47 -3.97
N ALA A 12 14.78 5.30 -4.58
CA ALA A 12 15.55 4.84 -5.74
C ALA A 12 15.13 5.50 -7.08
N GLY A 13 14.04 6.29 -7.07
CA GLY A 13 13.55 7.04 -8.22
C GLY A 13 12.52 6.30 -9.09
N ASP A 14 11.62 7.06 -9.71
CA ASP A 14 10.49 6.55 -10.49
C ASP A 14 10.94 5.72 -11.71
N ASP A 15 12.12 6.03 -12.29
CA ASP A 15 12.68 5.35 -13.47
C ASP A 15 12.94 3.86 -13.25
N LEU A 16 13.21 3.44 -12.01
CA LEU A 16 13.43 2.03 -11.70
C LEU A 16 12.15 1.22 -11.95
N VAL A 17 11.00 1.73 -11.51
CA VAL A 17 9.72 1.05 -11.67
C VAL A 17 9.28 1.07 -13.13
N ASN A 18 9.50 2.19 -13.82
CA ASN A 18 9.12 2.37 -15.24
C ASN A 18 9.84 1.41 -16.20
N LYS A 19 10.91 0.75 -15.78
CA LYS A 19 11.60 -0.29 -16.57
C LYS A 19 10.84 -1.61 -16.65
N TYR A 20 9.81 -1.81 -15.82
CA TYR A 20 9.06 -3.06 -15.74
C TYR A 20 7.63 -2.89 -16.22
N ASN A 21 7.11 -3.90 -16.92
CA ASN A 21 5.70 -3.95 -17.27
C ASN A 21 4.88 -4.47 -16.09
N LEU A 22 4.09 -3.58 -15.48
CA LEU A 22 3.20 -3.90 -14.35
C LEU A 22 1.72 -4.02 -14.75
N SER A 23 1.41 -4.20 -16.05
CA SER A 23 0.02 -4.23 -16.54
C SER A 23 -0.85 -5.34 -15.95
N SER A 24 -0.26 -6.40 -15.39
CA SER A 24 -0.98 -7.48 -14.70
C SER A 24 -1.24 -7.21 -13.21
N LEU A 25 -0.64 -6.15 -12.65
CA LEU A 25 -0.77 -5.80 -11.24
C LEU A 25 -2.15 -5.21 -10.96
N ARG A 26 -2.93 -5.86 -10.10
CA ARG A 26 -4.29 -5.42 -9.73
C ARG A 26 -4.37 -4.77 -8.35
N HIS A 27 -3.61 -5.29 -7.39
CA HIS A 27 -3.68 -4.87 -5.99
C HIS A 27 -2.29 -4.74 -5.39
N ILE A 28 -2.09 -3.67 -4.61
CA ILE A 28 -0.88 -3.44 -3.84
C ILE A 28 -1.28 -3.26 -2.39
N LEU A 29 -0.72 -4.08 -1.51
CA LEU A 29 -1.03 -4.08 -0.08
C LEU A 29 0.20 -3.69 0.73
N SER A 30 0.00 -2.93 1.80
CA SER A 30 1.01 -2.60 2.79
C SER A 30 0.63 -3.08 4.19
N VAL A 31 1.64 -3.46 4.98
CA VAL A 31 1.44 -4.10 6.27
C VAL A 31 2.65 -3.91 7.19
N GLY A 32 2.40 -3.87 8.49
CA GLY A 32 3.42 -3.91 9.55
C GLY A 32 3.71 -2.55 10.18
N GLU A 33 3.89 -1.50 9.39
CA GLU A 33 4.10 -0.13 9.88
C GLU A 33 3.01 0.81 9.35
N PRO A 34 2.81 1.99 9.95
CA PRO A 34 1.93 3.00 9.39
C PRO A 34 2.36 3.43 7.99
N LEU A 35 1.39 3.50 7.06
CA LEU A 35 1.64 3.92 5.68
C LEU A 35 1.54 5.44 5.53
N ASN A 36 2.64 6.09 5.18
CA ASN A 36 2.67 7.55 4.99
C ASN A 36 1.78 7.98 3.79
N PRO A 37 1.00 9.08 3.92
CA PRO A 37 0.20 9.64 2.83
C PRO A 37 0.96 9.88 1.52
N GLU A 38 2.23 10.27 1.61
CA GLU A 38 3.10 10.50 0.46
C GLU A 38 3.35 9.22 -0.35
N VAL A 39 3.56 8.09 0.33
CA VAL A 39 3.77 6.78 -0.29
C VAL A 39 2.52 6.32 -1.04
N ILE A 40 1.34 6.60 -0.51
CA ILE A 40 0.06 6.30 -1.18
C ILE A 40 -0.06 7.10 -2.48
N ARG A 41 0.22 8.41 -2.43
CA ARG A 41 0.16 9.29 -3.62
C ARG A 41 1.18 8.89 -4.67
N TRP A 42 2.41 8.62 -4.26
CA TRP A 42 3.47 8.14 -5.14
C TRP A 42 3.13 6.79 -5.76
N GLY A 43 2.64 5.82 -4.98
CA GLY A 43 2.24 4.51 -5.49
C GLY A 43 1.16 4.62 -6.56
N HIS A 44 0.15 5.47 -6.35
CA HIS A 44 -0.87 5.74 -7.37
C HIS A 44 -0.29 6.34 -8.66
N LYS A 45 0.67 7.26 -8.54
CA LYS A 45 1.34 7.90 -9.68
C LYS A 45 2.21 6.90 -10.47
N VAL A 46 3.01 6.10 -9.78
CA VAL A 46 4.08 5.29 -10.39
C VAL A 46 3.61 3.89 -10.78
N PHE A 47 2.78 3.25 -9.94
CA PHE A 47 2.27 1.91 -10.26
C PHE A 47 0.95 1.95 -11.04
N GLY A 48 0.27 3.11 -11.12
CA GLY A 48 -1.10 3.21 -11.63
C GLY A 48 -2.15 2.61 -10.69
N ASN A 49 -1.74 2.08 -9.54
CA ASN A 49 -2.59 1.48 -8.53
C ASN A 49 -2.26 2.09 -7.16
N ARG A 50 -3.29 2.35 -6.37
CA ARG A 50 -3.12 2.80 -4.98
C ARG A 50 -2.67 1.65 -4.08
N ILE A 51 -1.89 1.99 -3.06
CA ILE A 51 -1.44 1.06 -2.02
C ILE A 51 -2.49 1.03 -0.90
N HIS A 52 -2.96 -0.16 -0.55
CA HIS A 52 -3.95 -0.39 0.50
C HIS A 52 -3.26 -0.73 1.81
N ASP A 53 -3.57 0.00 2.87
CA ASP A 53 -3.10 -0.32 4.21
C ASP A 53 -3.88 -1.50 4.80
N THR A 54 -3.18 -2.42 5.45
CA THR A 54 -3.71 -3.61 6.12
C THR A 54 -3.04 -3.74 7.48
N TRP A 55 -3.86 -3.75 8.53
CA TRP A 55 -3.39 -3.83 9.90
C TRP A 55 -3.78 -5.16 10.55
N TRP A 56 -2.79 -5.77 11.21
CA TRP A 56 -2.92 -6.96 12.05
C TRP A 56 -1.64 -7.20 12.85
N MET A 57 -1.68 -8.20 13.72
CA MET A 57 -0.54 -8.66 14.51
C MET A 57 -0.44 -10.19 14.44
N THR A 58 0.70 -10.75 14.84
CA THR A 58 0.87 -12.20 14.93
C THR A 58 -0.24 -12.84 15.80
N GLU A 59 -0.58 -12.19 16.91
CA GLU A 59 -1.60 -12.62 17.88
C GLU A 59 -3.02 -12.61 17.29
N THR A 60 -3.29 -11.81 16.26
CA THR A 60 -4.62 -11.74 15.65
C THR A 60 -4.82 -12.78 14.55
N GLY A 61 -3.75 -13.44 14.11
CA GLY A 61 -3.74 -14.53 13.13
C GLY A 61 -4.14 -14.13 11.69
N SER A 62 -4.77 -12.97 11.51
CA SER A 62 -5.26 -12.48 10.22
C SER A 62 -5.42 -10.96 10.22
N GLN A 63 -5.57 -10.40 9.01
CA GLN A 63 -5.90 -8.99 8.77
C GLN A 63 -7.13 -8.60 9.58
N LEU A 64 -7.07 -7.52 10.36
CA LEU A 64 -8.22 -7.06 11.15
C LEU A 64 -8.84 -5.78 10.60
N ILE A 65 -8.02 -4.84 10.12
CA ILE A 65 -8.48 -3.54 9.62
C ILE A 65 -7.83 -3.29 8.26
N CYS A 66 -8.65 -3.03 7.25
CA CYS A 66 -8.19 -2.89 5.88
C CYS A 66 -8.84 -1.70 5.16
N ASN A 67 -8.08 -1.13 4.23
CA ASN A 67 -8.63 -0.25 3.20
C ASN A 67 -9.16 -1.07 2.01
N TYR A 68 -10.47 -1.17 1.86
CA TYR A 68 -11.06 -1.96 0.78
C TYR A 68 -10.96 -1.29 -0.60
N PRO A 69 -10.86 -2.07 -1.70
CA PRO A 69 -10.92 -1.53 -3.06
C PRO A 69 -12.19 -0.73 -3.38
N CYS A 70 -13.32 -1.01 -2.72
CA CYS A 70 -14.56 -0.28 -2.93
C CYS A 70 -14.67 1.03 -2.13
N MET A 71 -13.69 1.34 -1.27
CA MET A 71 -13.74 2.49 -0.37
C MET A 71 -12.83 3.63 -0.83
N GLU A 72 -13.19 4.84 -0.44
CA GLU A 72 -12.29 5.98 -0.47
C GLU A 72 -11.23 5.79 0.63
N ILE A 73 -9.95 5.88 0.24
CA ILE A 73 -8.84 5.78 1.19
C ILE A 73 -8.59 7.15 1.77
N LYS A 74 -8.77 7.29 3.08
CA LYS A 74 -8.32 8.48 3.82
C LYS A 74 -6.84 8.32 4.12
N PRO A 75 -5.95 9.19 3.60
CA PRO A 75 -4.51 9.04 3.82
C PRO A 75 -4.17 9.03 5.31
N GLY A 76 -3.38 8.03 5.74
CA GLY A 76 -3.05 7.81 7.15
C GLY A 76 -4.11 7.04 7.97
N SER A 77 -5.23 6.65 7.35
CA SER A 77 -6.21 5.75 7.97
C SER A 77 -5.97 4.30 7.54
N MET A 78 -6.06 3.38 8.50
CA MET A 78 -5.99 1.93 8.26
C MET A 78 -7.26 1.35 7.61
N GLY A 79 -8.34 2.13 7.51
CA GLY A 79 -9.60 1.72 6.89
C GLY A 79 -10.64 1.24 7.89
N LYS A 80 -11.27 0.08 7.62
CA LYS A 80 -12.38 -0.47 8.40
C LYS A 80 -12.11 -1.92 8.81
N PRO A 81 -12.72 -2.40 9.92
CA PRO A 81 -12.61 -3.79 10.32
C PRO A 81 -13.07 -4.78 9.23
N ILE A 82 -12.49 -5.97 9.21
CA ILE A 82 -13.01 -7.10 8.44
C ILE A 82 -14.20 -7.77 9.17
N PRO A 83 -15.19 -8.32 8.44
CA PRO A 83 -16.29 -9.08 9.04
C PRO A 83 -15.82 -10.32 9.79
#